data_AF-A0A1F5ZR32-F1
#
_entry.id   AF-A0A1F5ZR32-F1
#
_cell.length_a   1.000
_cell.length_b   1.000
_cell.length_c   1.000
_cell.angle_alpha   90.00
_cell.angle_beta   90.00
_cell.angle_gamma   90.00
#
_symmetry.space_group_name_H-M   'P 1'
#
loop_
_entity.id
_entity.type
_entity.pdbx_description
1 polymer ?
#
loop_
_entity_poly.entity_id
_entity_poly.type
_entity_poly.pdbx_seq_one_letter_code
_entity_poly.pdbx_strand_id
1 'polypeptide(L)'
;MFTLIFAIIVGMGIAFFATQNTTYVPVNFFGYPSLEIPLYVVIVGSLFVGLALAAIISTVESLSSSFTIYGKEKTIERMRNKIEQLEIELANTRGEKRVAEERTHQSGVLHNLQHKLHF
;
A
#
# COMPACT_ATOMS: atom_id res chain seq x y z
N MET A 1 -26.32 -13.86 -19.77
CA MET A 1 -27.21 -15.02 -20.00
C MET A 1 -26.45 -16.22 -20.54
N PHE A 2 -25.68 -16.08 -21.63
CA PHE A 2 -24.86 -17.18 -22.16
C PHE A 2 -23.89 -17.79 -21.13
N THR A 3 -23.20 -16.95 -20.34
CA THR A 3 -22.28 -17.41 -19.28
C THR A 3 -22.96 -18.26 -18.22
N LEU A 4 -24.20 -17.93 -17.85
CA LEU A 4 -24.98 -18.67 -16.86
C LEU A 4 -25.39 -20.04 -17.41
N ILE A 5 -25.89 -20.07 -18.64
CA ILE A 5 -26.27 -21.31 -19.33
C ILE A 5 -25.05 -22.23 -19.49
N PHE A 6 -23.91 -21.67 -19.90
CA PHE A 6 -22.66 -22.41 -20.02
C PHE A 6 -22.20 -22.97 -18.66
N ALA A 7 -22.25 -22.16 -17.60
CA ALA A 7 -21.90 -22.60 -16.25
C ALA A 7 -22.81 -23.74 -15.76
N ILE A 8 -24.12 -23.69 -16.06
CA ILE A 8 -25.06 -24.76 -15.73
C ILE A 8 -24.72 -26.05 -16.48
N ILE A 9 -24.46 -25.97 -17.79
CA ILE A 9 -24.11 -27.15 -18.61
C ILE A 9 -22.81 -27.80 -18.11
N VAL A 10 -21.78 -26.98 -17.85
CA VAL A 10 -20.50 -27.47 -17.30
C VAL A 10 -20.70 -28.06 -15.91
N GLY A 11 -21.43 -27.38 -15.03
CA GLY A 11 -21.71 -27.86 -13.67
C GLY A 11 -22.48 -29.18 -13.68
N MET A 12 -23.45 -29.33 -14.58
CA MET A 12 -24.21 -30.58 -14.75
C MET A 12 -23.32 -31.70 -15.28
N GLY A 13 -22.43 -31.41 -16.23
CA GLY A 13 -21.45 -32.37 -16.73
C GLY A 13 -20.49 -32.86 -15.65
N ILE A 14 -19.96 -31.93 -14.83
CA ILE A 14 -19.10 -32.26 -13.69
C ILE A 14 -19.85 -33.10 -12.65
N ALA A 15 -21.09 -32.73 -12.31
CA ALA A 15 -21.91 -33.46 -11.34
C ALA A 15 -22.20 -34.89 -11.83
N PHE A 16 -22.57 -35.05 -13.10
CA PHE A 16 -22.78 -36.36 -13.70
C PHE A 16 -21.49 -37.20 -13.75
N PHE A 17 -20.35 -36.58 -14.05
CA PHE A 17 -19.07 -37.27 -14.04
C PHE A 17 -18.67 -37.73 -12.63
N ALA A 18 -18.97 -36.91 -11.61
CA ALA A 18 -18.72 -37.25 -10.21
C ALA A 18 -19.55 -38.46 -9.75
N THR A 19 -20.82 -38.58 -10.16
CA THR A 19 -21.65 -39.74 -9.80
C THR A 19 -21.18 -41.01 -10.50
N GLN A 20 -20.81 -40.92 -11.78
CA GLN A 20 -20.37 -42.08 -12.56
C GLN A 20 -18.94 -42.55 -12.22
N ASN A 21 -18.08 -41.67 -11.73
CA ASN A 21 -16.69 -41.97 -11.37
C ASN A 21 -16.47 -41.91 -9.85
N THR A 22 -17.39 -42.52 -9.09
CA THR A 22 -17.31 -42.59 -7.63
C THR A 22 -16.34 -43.69 -7.20
N THR A 23 -15.03 -43.47 -7.40
CA THR A 23 -14.00 -44.35 -6.85
C THR A 23 -13.77 -43.99 -5.39
N TYR A 24 -13.98 -44.94 -4.49
CA TYR A 24 -13.69 -44.78 -3.07
C TYR A 24 -12.19 -44.93 -2.82
N VAL A 25 -11.65 -44.03 -2.00
CA VAL A 25 -10.26 -44.10 -1.53
C VAL A 25 -10.25 -44.13 -0.01
N PRO A 26 -9.42 -45.01 0.60
CA PRO A 26 -9.26 -45.03 2.05
C PRO A 26 -8.45 -43.81 2.49
N VAL A 27 -9.07 -42.93 3.27
CA VAL A 27 -8.41 -41.78 3.89
C VAL A 27 -8.13 -42.10 5.35
N ASN A 28 -6.85 -42.14 5.70
CA ASN A 28 -6.40 -42.39 7.07
C ASN A 28 -6.21 -41.05 7.79
N PHE A 29 -7.03 -40.81 8.81
CA PHE A 29 -6.80 -39.71 9.74
C PHE A 29 -6.00 -40.23 10.92
N PHE A 30 -5.03 -39.46 11.39
CA PHE A 30 -4.17 -39.87 12.49
C PHE A 30 -5.01 -40.22 13.74
N GLY A 31 -4.96 -41.48 14.16
CA GLY A 31 -5.71 -41.98 15.33
C GLY A 31 -7.16 -42.42 15.07
N TYR A 32 -7.64 -42.39 13.82
CA TYR A 32 -8.99 -42.85 13.46
C TYR A 32 -8.95 -44.00 12.46
N PRO A 33 -9.98 -44.87 12.44
CA PRO A 33 -10.11 -45.90 11.41
C PRO A 33 -10.23 -45.26 10.02
N SER A 34 -9.70 -45.97 9.02
CA SER A 34 -9.73 -45.55 7.61
C SER A 34 -11.17 -45.29 7.16
N LEU A 35 -11.45 -44.08 6.67
CA LEU A 35 -12.75 -43.73 6.13
C LEU A 35 -12.71 -43.83 4.61
N GLU A 36 -13.63 -44.59 4.02
CA GLU A 36 -13.78 -44.66 2.57
C GLU A 36 -14.57 -43.46 2.08
N ILE A 37 -13.90 -42.55 1.38
CA ILE A 37 -14.49 -41.32 0.86
C ILE A 37 -14.34 -41.34 -0.66
N PRO A 38 -15.35 -40.89 -1.43
CA PRO A 38 -15.19 -40.72 -2.86
C PRO A 38 -14.03 -39.76 -3.20
N LEU A 39 -13.19 -40.16 -4.15
CA LEU A 39 -12.01 -39.40 -4.55
C LEU A 39 -12.34 -37.96 -4.97
N TYR A 40 -13.47 -37.73 -5.63
CA TYR A 40 -13.88 -36.38 -6.04
C TYR A 40 -14.09 -35.45 -4.83
N VAL A 41 -14.56 -35.96 -3.69
CA VAL A 41 -14.74 -35.17 -2.46
C VAL A 41 -13.38 -34.75 -1.91
N VAL A 42 -12.38 -35.64 -1.96
CA VAL A 42 -11.01 -35.34 -1.53
C VAL A 42 -10.37 -34.27 -2.42
N ILE A 43 -10.53 -34.39 -3.74
CA ILE A 43 -10.01 -33.42 -4.72
C ILE A 43 -10.67 -32.05 -4.50
N VAL A 44 -12.00 -31.98 -4.47
CA VAL A 44 -12.73 -30.73 -4.27
C VAL A 44 -12.40 -30.12 -2.91
N GLY A 45 -12.37 -30.94 -1.85
CA GLY A 45 -12.03 -30.50 -0.50
C GLY A 45 -10.62 -29.92 -0.41
N SER A 46 -9.62 -30.58 -1.01
CA SER A 46 -8.24 -30.07 -1.05
C SER A 46 -8.11 -28.77 -1.84
N LEU A 47 -8.88 -28.61 -2.93
CA LEU A 47 -8.94 -27.35 -3.68
C LEU A 47 -9.50 -26.22 -2.82
N PHE A 48 -10.56 -26.47 -2.06
CA PHE A 48 -11.11 -25.48 -1.12
C PHE A 48 -10.12 -25.12 -0.01
N VAL A 49 -9.40 -26.10 0.55
CA VAL A 49 -8.37 -25.84 1.55
C VAL A 49 -7.24 -25.00 0.96
N GLY A 50 -6.77 -25.33 -0.24
CA GLY A 50 -5.76 -24.54 -0.94
C GLY A 50 -6.23 -23.10 -1.20
N LEU A 51 -7.48 -22.93 -1.64
CA LEU A 51 -8.08 -21.61 -1.85
C LEU A 51 -8.19 -20.81 -0.55
N ALA A 52 -8.59 -21.45 0.54
CA ALA A 52 -8.68 -20.82 1.85
C ALA A 52 -7.29 -20.35 2.33
N LEU A 53 -6.25 -21.18 2.17
CA LEU A 53 -4.88 -20.81 2.50
C LEU A 53 -4.39 -19.64 1.64
N ALA A 54 -4.63 -19.67 0.32
CA ALA A 54 -4.28 -18.58 -0.58
C ALA A 54 -4.98 -17.27 -0.20
N ALA A 55 -6.26 -17.33 0.18
CA ALA A 55 -7.01 -16.16 0.64
C ALA A 55 -6.43 -15.57 1.94
N ILE A 56 -6.02 -16.42 2.89
CA ILE A 56 -5.37 -15.98 4.12
C ILE A 56 -4.05 -15.26 3.80
N ILE A 57 -3.20 -15.87 2.98
CA ILE A 57 -1.90 -15.29 2.58
C ILE A 57 -2.11 -13.94 1.88
N SER A 58 -3.02 -13.87 0.91
CA SER A 58 -3.34 -12.65 0.17
C SER A 58 -3.87 -11.53 1.08
N THR A 59 -4.67 -11.88 2.09
CA THR A 59 -5.18 -10.91 3.08
C THR A 59 -4.04 -10.33 3.92
N VAL A 60 -3.06 -11.15 4.31
CA VAL A 60 -1.89 -10.67 5.08
C VAL A 60 -1.01 -9.76 4.23
N GLU A 61 -0.76 -10.09 2.96
CA GLU A 61 0.03 -9.27 2.04
C GLU A 61 -0.60 -7.90 1.79
N SER A 62 -1.92 -7.87 1.54
CA SER A 62 -2.65 -6.62 1.32
C SER A 62 -2.63 -5.72 2.55
N LEU A 63 -2.69 -6.29 3.77
CA LEU A 63 -2.58 -5.52 5.01
C LEU A 63 -1.18 -4.93 5.19
N SER A 64 -0.12 -5.72 4.95
CA SER A 64 1.26 -5.25 5.02
C SER A 64 1.57 -4.14 4.00
N SER A 65 1.05 -4.30 2.79
CA SER A 65 1.14 -3.27 1.74
C SER A 65 0.44 -1.98 2.16
N SER A 66 -0.75 -2.07 2.75
CA SER A 66 -1.51 -0.90 3.25
C SER A 66 -0.76 -0.15 4.37
N PHE A 67 -0.14 -0.87 5.30
CA PHE A 67 0.71 -0.25 6.33
C PHE A 67 1.96 0.42 5.74
N THR A 68 2.58 -0.23 4.75
CA THR A 68 3.75 0.33 4.05
C THR A 68 3.39 1.61 3.30
N ILE A 69 2.23 1.64 2.64
CA ILE A 69 1.70 2.83 1.96
C ILE A 69 1.44 3.95 2.97
N TYR A 70 0.79 3.64 4.10
CA TYR A 70 0.54 4.62 5.16
C TYR A 70 1.84 5.24 5.72
N GLY A 71 2.88 4.42 5.93
CA GLY A 71 4.19 4.91 6.36
C GLY A 71 4.87 5.82 5.32
N LYS A 72 4.73 5.49 4.03
CA LYS A 72 5.24 6.33 2.93
C LYS A 72 4.47 7.66 2.86
N GLU A 73 3.14 7.65 3.01
CA GLU A 73 2.31 8.85 3.03
C GLU A 73 2.73 9.81 4.15
N LYS A 74 2.94 9.29 5.37
CA LYS A 74 3.44 10.07 6.51
C LYS A 74 4.83 10.66 6.29
N THR A 75 5.67 9.97 5.54
CA THR A 75 7.00 10.47 5.18
C THR A 75 6.90 11.61 4.18
N ILE A 76 6.03 11.50 3.17
CA ILE A 76 5.75 12.55 2.19
C ILE A 76 5.21 13.80 2.89
N GLU A 77 4.24 13.64 3.80
CA GLU A 77 3.68 14.73 4.59
C GLU A 77 4.77 15.45 5.41
N ARG A 78 5.64 14.70 6.09
CA ARG A 78 6.76 15.27 6.84
C ARG A 78 7.76 16.01 5.94
N MET A 79 8.06 15.48 4.76
CA MET A 79 8.97 16.14 3.81
C MET A 79 8.38 17.44 3.27
N ARG A 80 7.08 17.48 2.94
CA ARG A 80 6.39 18.71 2.52
C ARG A 80 6.46 19.78 3.60
N ASN A 81 6.15 19.43 4.84
CA ASN A 81 6.21 20.39 5.95
C ASN A 81 7.62 20.93 6.16
N LYS A 82 8.66 20.10 5.98
CA LYS A 82 10.06 20.55 6.04
C LYS A 82 10.42 21.50 4.90
N ILE A 83 9.95 21.22 3.68
CA ILE A 83 10.17 22.11 2.53
C ILE A 83 9.53 23.47 2.79
N GLU A 84 8.29 23.49 3.26
CA GLU A 84 7.58 24.72 3.59
C GLU A 84 8.31 25.53 4.69
N GLN A 85 8.77 24.87 5.75
CA GLN A 85 9.56 25.53 6.80
C GLN A 85 10.86 26.13 6.26
N LEU A 86 11.58 25.39 5.42
CA LEU A 86 12.83 25.87 4.82
C LEU A 86 12.59 27.02 3.84
N GLU A 87 11.48 27.03 3.11
CA GLU A 87 11.09 28.13 2.24
C GLU A 87 10.77 29.40 3.04
N ILE A 88 10.06 29.27 4.17
CA ILE A 88 9.79 30.38 5.08
C ILE A 88 11.10 30.92 5.67
N GLU A 89 12.00 30.03 6.11
CA GLU A 89 13.30 30.42 6.68
C GLU A 89 14.18 31.13 5.64
N LEU A 90 14.20 30.66 4.40
CA LEU A 90 14.88 31.32 3.28
C LEU A 90 14.30 32.70 2.97
N ALA A 91 12.97 32.83 2.98
CA ALA A 91 12.29 34.10 2.77
C ALA A 91 12.63 35.11 3.88
N ASN A 92 12.59 34.67 5.14
CA ASN A 92 12.97 35.50 6.29
C ASN A 92 14.43 35.93 6.22
N THR A 93 15.35 34.99 5.98
CA THR A 93 16.79 35.27 5.89
C THR A 93 17.10 36.23 4.72
N ARG A 94 16.43 36.09 3.57
CA ARG A 94 16.57 37.04 2.45
C ARG A 94 16.01 38.41 2.79
N GLY A 95 14.88 38.47 3.51
CA GLY A 95 14.32 39.71 4.03
C GLY A 95 15.28 40.43 4.97
N GLU A 96 15.85 39.70 5.94
CA GLU A 96 16.83 40.23 6.89
C GLU A 96 18.09 40.75 6.19
N LYS A 97 18.61 40.03 5.18
CA LYS A 97 19.76 40.48 4.39
C LYS A 97 19.48 41.79 3.63
N ARG A 98 18.31 41.91 3.00
CA ARG A 98 17.91 43.14 2.30
C ARG A 98 17.79 44.34 3.24
N VAL A 99 17.19 44.14 4.41
CA VAL A 99 17.08 45.19 5.43
C VAL A 99 18.45 45.60 5.97
N ALA A 100 19.38 44.66 6.13
CA ALA A 100 20.76 44.97 6.54
C ALA A 100 21.54 45.74 5.45
N GLU A 101 21.37 45.40 4.18
CA GLU A 101 21.95 46.12 3.03
C GLU A 101 21.39 47.56 2.93
N GLU A 102 20.09 47.76 3.11
CA GLU A 102 19.49 49.10 3.11
C GLU A 102 20.00 49.97 4.28
N ARG A 103 20.13 49.40 5.48
CA ARG A 103 20.65 50.11 6.66
C ARG A 103 22.12 50.51 6.50
N THR A 104 22.94 49.64 5.92
CA THR A 104 24.36 49.95 5.65
C THR A 104 24.50 51.01 4.55
N HIS A 105 23.67 50.96 3.52
CA HIS A 105 23.66 51.98 2.47
C HIS A 105 23.20 53.34 3.00
N GLN A 106 22.12 53.39 3.79
CA GLN A 106 21.60 54.62 4.39
C GLN A 106 22.59 55.22 5.41
N SER A 107 23.26 54.38 6.21
CA SER A 107 24.31 54.84 7.14
C SER A 107 25.52 55.43 6.40
N GLY A 108 25.94 54.82 5.28
CA GLY A 108 27.01 55.34 4.43
C GLY A 108 26.67 56.69 3.79
N VAL A 109 25.42 56.88 3.35
CA VAL A 109 24.94 58.16 2.79
C VAL A 109 24.93 59.25 3.86
N LEU A 110 24.47 58.95 5.08
CA LEU A 110 24.47 59.89 6.20
C LEU A 110 25.90 60.31 6.61
N HIS A 111 26.83 59.36 6.65
CA HIS A 111 28.24 59.63 6.93
C HIS A 111 28.86 60.57 5.89
N ASN A 112 28.55 60.36 4.61
CA ASN A 112 29.08 61.18 3.52
C ASN A 112 28.47 62.60 3.51
N LEU A 113 27.21 62.74 3.91
CA LEU A 113 26.56 64.05 4.09
C LEU A 113 27.17 64.83 5.25
N GLN A 114 27.49 64.19 6.38
CA GLN A 114 28.21 64.85 7.48
C GLN A 114 29.60 65.34 7.06
N HIS A 115 30.34 64.55 6.28
CA HIS A 115 31.65 64.95 5.78
C HIS A 115 31.58 66.16 4.83
N LYS A 116 30.47 66.33 4.11
CA LYS A 116 30.25 67.43 3.16
C LYS A 116 29.75 68.74 3.82
N LEU A 117 29.23 68.66 5.05
CA LEU A 117 28.76 69.81 5.85
C LEU A 117 29.88 70.45 6.69
N HIS A 118 31.04 69.82 6.79
CA HIS A 118 32.22 70.30 7.53
C HIS A 118 33.28 70.97 6.64
N PHE A 119 32.96 71.23 5.36
CA PHE A 119 33.71 72.08 4.44
C PHE A 119 32.85 73.29 4.06
#